data_AF-K9PGY4-F1
#
_entry.id   AF-K9PGY4-F1
#
_cell.length_a   1.000
_cell.length_b   1.000
_cell.length_c   1.000
_cell.angle_alpha   90.00
_cell.angle_beta   90.00
_cell.angle_gamma   90.00
#
_symmetry.space_group_name_H-M   'P 1'
#
loop_
_entity.id
_entity.type
_entity.pdbx_description
1 polymer ?
#
loop_
_entity_poly.entity_id
_entity_poly.type
_entity_poly.pdbx_seq_one_letter_code
_entity_poly.pdbx_strand_id
1 'polypeptide(L)' 'MAYLDQSFDERAKNFRALFAVVDSAIASGNNEQLALTLNSITEIAKSSPFKELANLATVRAALDDPNHEWTF' A
#
# COMPACT_ATOMS: atom_id res chain seq x y z
N MET A 1 -5.88 16.33 3.30
CA MET A 1 -5.05 15.70 4.35
C MET A 1 -5.71 14.45 4.91
N ALA A 2 -6.99 14.46 5.33
CA ALA A 2 -7.67 13.27 5.85
C ALA A 2 -7.60 12.00 4.95
N TYR A 3 -7.73 12.15 3.61
CA TYR A 3 -7.60 11.01 2.69
C TYR A 3 -6.20 10.38 2.72
N LEU A 4 -5.16 11.21 2.77
CA LEU A 4 -3.77 10.77 2.82
C LEU A 4 -3.46 10.05 4.14
N ASP A 5 -3.91 10.63 5.25
CA ASP A 5 -3.76 10.04 6.58
C ASP A 5 -4.48 8.68 6.64
N GLN A 6 -5.68 8.59 6.06
CA GLN A 6 -6.43 7.34 5.95
C GLN A 6 -5.69 6.28 5.10
N SER A 7 -5.11 6.66 3.96
CA SER A 7 -4.33 5.74 3.12
C SER A 7 -3.08 5.20 3.85
N PHE A 8 -2.41 6.04 4.65
CA PHE A 8 -1.30 5.61 5.48
C PHE A 8 -1.75 4.66 6.60
N ASP A 9 -2.89 4.95 7.24
CA ASP A 9 -3.48 4.10 8.28
C ASP A 9 -3.88 2.73 7.73
N GLU A 10 -4.52 2.68 6.57
CA GLU A 10 -4.90 1.43 5.89
C GLU A 10 -3.66 0.60 5.55
N ARG A 11 -2.61 1.23 5.01
CA ARG A 11 -1.34 0.56 4.75
C ARG A 11 -0.70 0.02 6.03
N ALA A 12 -0.71 0.79 7.11
CA ALA A 12 -0.18 0.35 8.40
C ALA A 12 -0.97 -0.82 9.00
N LYS A 13 -2.29 -0.86 8.81
CA LYS A 13 -3.15 -2.00 9.20
C LYS A 13 -2.81 -3.24 8.38
N ASN A 14 -2.63 -3.09 7.06
CA ASN A 14 -2.29 -4.19 6.17
C ASN A 14 -0.94 -4.83 6.53
N PHE A 15 0.10 -4.03 6.80
CA PHE A 15 1.38 -4.57 7.27
C PHE A 15 1.27 -5.30 8.60
N ARG A 16 0.52 -4.75 9.57
CA ARG A 16 0.30 -5.42 10.86
C ARG A 16 -0.37 -6.78 10.69
N ALA A 17 -1.37 -6.88 9.82
CA ALA A 17 -2.02 -8.16 9.52
C ALA A 17 -1.05 -9.17 8.90
N LEU A 18 -0.22 -8.74 7.94
CA LEU A 18 0.78 -9.61 7.31
C LEU A 18 1.84 -10.11 8.31
N PHE A 19 2.30 -9.25 9.22
CA PHE A 19 3.24 -9.69 10.26
C PHE A 19 2.61 -10.70 11.24
N ALA A 20 1.33 -10.54 11.60
CA ALA A 20 0.64 -11.55 12.40
C ALA A 20 0.56 -12.92 11.69
N VAL A 21 0.40 -12.93 10.36
CA VAL A 21 0.45 -14.16 9.56
C VAL A 21 1.86 -14.76 9.56
N VAL A 22 2.91 -13.94 9.47
CA VAL A 22 4.31 -14.40 9.61
C VAL A 22 4.52 -15.08 10.96
N ASP A 23 4.09 -14.46 12.05
CA ASP A 23 4.22 -15.02 13.40
C ASP A 23 3.51 -16.37 13.51
N SER A 24 2.30 -16.48 12.97
CA SER A 24 1.54 -17.74 12.93
C SER A 24 2.22 -18.82 12.07
N ALA A 25 2.80 -18.43 10.93
CA ALA A 25 3.48 -19.36 10.04
C ALA A 25 4.77 -19.90 10.69
N ILE A 26 5.52 -19.05 11.40
CA ILE A 26 6.68 -19.45 12.19
C ILE A 26 6.27 -20.42 13.31
N ALA A 27 5.24 -20.07 14.08
CA ALA A 27 4.77 -20.88 15.20
C ALA A 27 4.27 -22.28 14.77
N SER A 28 3.70 -22.38 13.56
CA SER A 28 3.20 -23.64 12.99
C SER A 28 4.22 -24.41 12.16
N GLY A 29 5.41 -23.86 11.93
CA GLY A 29 6.41 -24.44 11.01
C GLY A 29 5.97 -24.44 9.55
N ASN A 30 4.98 -23.62 9.17
CA ASN A 30 4.45 -23.55 7.82
C ASN A 30 5.33 -22.66 6.93
N ASN A 31 6.42 -23.25 6.41
CA ASN A 31 7.40 -22.55 5.59
C ASN A 31 6.83 -22.02 4.27
N GLU A 32 5.81 -22.67 3.70
CA GLU A 32 5.16 -22.22 2.47
C GLU A 32 4.39 -20.91 2.71
N GLN A 33 3.58 -20.87 3.77
CA GLN A 33 2.86 -19.66 4.16
C GLN A 33 3.80 -18.53 4.57
N LEU A 34 4.91 -18.86 5.23
CA LEU A 34 5.95 -17.89 5.57
C LEU A 34 6.54 -17.26 4.30
N ALA A 35 6.96 -18.07 3.33
CA ALA A 35 7.56 -17.59 2.08
C ALA A 35 6.58 -16.72 1.27
N LEU A 36 5.32 -17.15 1.13
CA LEU A 36 4.28 -16.39 0.44
C LEU A 36 4.05 -15.04 1.12
N THR A 37 3.92 -15.03 2.44
CA THR A 37 3.62 -13.81 3.21
C THR A 37 4.78 -12.80 3.14
N LEU A 38 6.02 -13.28 3.26
CA LEU A 38 7.21 -12.42 3.13
C LEU A 38 7.35 -11.82 1.73
N ASN A 39 7.01 -12.60 0.68
CA ASN A 39 6.98 -12.09 -0.68
C ASN A 39 5.93 -10.98 -0.83
N SER A 40 4.71 -11.17 -0.31
CA SER A 40 3.67 -10.13 -0.31
C SER A 40 4.10 -8.85 0.42
N ILE A 41 4.73 -8.97 1.58
CA ILE A 41 5.29 -7.82 2.32
C ILE A 41 6.30 -7.06 1.45
N THR A 42 7.18 -7.80 0.78
CA THR A 42 8.22 -7.21 -0.08
C THR A 42 7.60 -6.49 -1.28
N GLU A 43 6.61 -7.09 -1.96
CA GLU A 43 5.91 -6.45 -3.08
C GLU A 43 5.16 -5.17 -2.67
N ILE A 44 4.50 -5.18 -1.50
CA ILE A 44 3.84 -3.99 -0.96
C ILE A 44 4.88 -2.94 -0.51
N ALA A 45 6.05 -3.35 -0.04
CA ALA A 45 7.12 -2.41 0.30
C ALA A 45 7.73 -1.76 -0.96
N LYS A 46 7.86 -2.51 -2.05
CA LYS A 46 8.30 -2.00 -3.36
C LYS A 46 7.36 -0.94 -3.93
N SER A 47 6.06 -1.00 -3.61
CA SER A 47 5.13 0.07 -3.99
C SER A 47 5.35 1.30 -3.09
N SER A 48 5.93 2.35 -3.67
CA SER A 48 6.23 3.58 -2.94
C SER A 48 4.93 4.21 -2.40
N PRO A 49 4.84 4.57 -1.10
CA PRO A 49 3.71 5.32 -0.56
C PRO A 49 3.58 6.69 -1.22
N PHE A 50 4.70 7.20 -1.74
CA PHE A 50 4.75 8.46 -2.46
C PHE A 50 4.32 8.33 -3.91
N LYS A 51 4.09 7.13 -4.45
CA LYS A 51 3.50 6.95 -5.78
C LYS A 51 2.09 7.53 -5.82
N GLU A 52 1.33 7.36 -4.72
CA GLU A 52 0.03 7.98 -4.53
C GLU A 52 0.13 9.49 -4.28
N LEU A 53 1.19 9.97 -3.61
CA LEU A 53 1.44 11.41 -3.44
C LEU A 53 1.83 12.11 -4.75
N ALA A 54 2.61 11.45 -5.60
CA ALA A 54 2.86 11.90 -6.96
C ALA A 54 1.52 11.98 -7.73
N ASN A 55 0.64 10.98 -7.57
CA ASN A 55 -0.72 11.05 -8.12
C ASN A 55 -1.54 12.19 -7.52
N LEU A 56 -1.46 12.50 -6.22
CA LEU A 56 -2.20 13.62 -5.63
C LEU A 56 -1.73 14.98 -6.14
N ALA A 57 -0.43 15.17 -6.36
CA ALA A 57 0.10 16.37 -7.00
C ALA A 57 -0.37 16.47 -8.47
N THR A 58 -0.39 15.34 -9.19
CA THR A 58 -0.90 15.26 -10.56
C THR A 58 -2.41 15.48 -10.64
N VAL A 59 -3.18 14.93 -9.71
CA VAL A 59 -4.64 15.12 -9.59
C VAL A 59 -4.95 16.57 -9.21
N ARG A 60 -4.17 17.17 -8.30
CA ARG A 60 -4.26 18.60 -7.99
C ARG A 60 -3.99 19.44 -9.24
N ALA A 61 -2.93 19.15 -9.97
CA ALA A 61 -2.60 19.85 -11.21
C ALA A 61 -3.66 19.67 -12.30
N ALA A 62 -4.27 18.48 -12.40
CA ALA A 62 -5.37 18.19 -13.31
C ALA A 62 -6.69 18.88 -12.89
N LEU A 63 -6.93 19.05 -11.59
CA LEU A 63 -8.06 19.83 -11.07
C LEU A 63 -7.87 21.35 -11.26
N ASP A 64 -6.61 21.81 -11.21
CA ASP A 64 -6.25 23.20 -11.47
C ASP A 64 -6.19 23.52 -12.99
N ASP A 65 -6.27 22.51 -13.86
CA ASP A 65 -6.36 22.65 -15.33
C ASP A 65 -7.82 22.53 -15.81
N PRO A 66 -8.48 23.66 -16.19
CA PRO A 66 -9.88 23.65 -16.62
C PRO A 66 -10.13 22.93 -17.96
N ASN A 67 -9.08 22.57 -18.70
CA ASN A 67 -9.18 21.84 -19.96
C ASN A 67 -8.82 20.35 -19.83
N HIS A 68 -8.64 19.85 -18.60
CA HIS A 68 -8.25 18.46 -18.40
C HIS A 68 -9.39 17.49 -18.74
N GLU A 69 -9.20 16.68 -19.78
CA GLU A 69 -10.11 15.58 -20.12
C GLU A 69 -9.66 14.27 -19.46
N TRP A 70 -10.50 13.73 -18.59
CA TRP A 70 -10.25 12.47 -17.89
C TRP A 70 -10.58 11.28 -18.80
N THR A 71 -9.59 10.44 -19.11
CA THR A 71 -9.79 9.16 -19.80
C THR A 71 -9.72 8.00 -18.80
N PHE A 72 -10.70 7.09 -18.86
CA PHE A 72 -10.89 5.95 -17.96
C PHE A 72 -10.36 4.65 -18.56
#